data_AF-A0A7X8A7R8-F1
#
_entry.id   AF-A0A7X8A7R8-F1
#
_cell.length_a   1.000
_cell.length_b   1.000
_cell.length_c   1.000
_cell.angle_alpha   90.00
_cell.angle_beta   90.00
_cell.angle_gamma   90.00
#
_symmetry.space_group_name_H-M   'P 1'
#
loop_
_entity.id
_entity.type
_entity.pdbx_description
1 polymer ?
#
loop_
_entity_poly.entity_id
_entity_poly.type
_entity_poly.pdbx_seq_one_letter_code
_entity_poly.pdbx_strand_id
1 'polypeptide(L)'
;MRLRFLFFFVIGFSLSGWSQTDSSVLRLLFTGDIMGHSPQIESAWNRDAGSYFYDSCFVFVKPIIESADLAIGNLELTFAGPPYTGYPRFSSPDALGLALKNAGFDVLCTANNHAADRGYEGLVRTLNVLDSLKLTYTGTFRSQAERDSAYPLLVEAKGIRLALLNYSYSTNGMPFPTPGIVNLIDTGLIRKDMERTKLLHPDLILAFMHWGEEYERFPSSVQKKLAGFLFHLGVDAIIGSHPHVVQPIEILTDTLDGFFQRPVFWSLGNFISNQRDRYRNGGIMALLEVRKDSAVHISSVEWTPVYVYRKPPGQGQRYFLLPPPPDTGSVETLPFVMEASERERMLEFFTDCREHLLGIPEAVYSQTSLPAAASGH
;
A
#
# COMPACT_ATOMS: atom_id res chain seq x y z
N MET A 1 42.58 6.84 76.27
CA MET A 1 42.68 7.96 75.32
C MET A 1 41.97 7.55 74.02
N ARG A 2 40.80 8.16 73.75
CA ARG A 2 40.00 8.19 72.50
C ARG A 2 39.62 6.86 71.82
N LEU A 3 38.44 6.34 72.17
CA LEU A 3 37.64 5.42 71.33
C LEU A 3 36.89 6.28 70.29
N ARG A 4 37.19 6.12 69.00
CA ARG A 4 36.49 6.81 67.90
C ARG A 4 35.26 5.99 67.49
N PHE A 5 34.07 6.51 67.74
CA PHE A 5 32.83 6.00 67.13
C PHE A 5 32.74 6.52 65.69
N LEU A 6 32.63 5.60 64.72
CA LEU A 6 32.37 5.91 63.33
C LEU A 6 30.85 5.80 63.09
N PHE A 7 30.17 6.93 62.90
CA PHE A 7 28.78 6.95 62.47
C PHE A 7 28.72 6.67 60.96
N PHE A 8 28.13 5.55 60.55
CA PHE A 8 27.74 5.32 59.16
C PHE A 8 26.39 5.99 58.91
N PHE A 9 26.38 7.05 58.11
CA PHE A 9 25.17 7.59 57.50
C PHE A 9 24.80 6.69 56.31
N VAL A 10 23.73 5.91 56.44
CA VAL A 10 23.11 5.24 55.29
C VAL A 10 22.16 6.24 54.65
N ILE A 11 22.59 6.87 53.56
CA ILE A 11 21.71 7.65 52.69
C ILE A 11 20.97 6.63 51.82
N GLY A 12 19.69 6.41 52.12
CA GLY A 12 18.81 5.63 51.26
C GLY A 12 18.59 6.38 49.95
N PHE A 13 19.17 5.86 48.86
CA PHE A 13 18.75 6.26 47.52
C PHE A 13 17.48 5.49 47.15
N SER A 14 16.35 6.19 47.14
CA SER A 14 15.13 5.74 46.49
C SER A 14 15.39 5.67 44.98
N LEU A 15 15.72 4.49 44.46
CA LEU A 15 15.69 4.24 43.02
C LEU A 15 14.23 4.03 42.61
N SER A 16 13.47 5.12 42.53
CA SER A 16 12.28 5.15 41.68
C SER A 16 12.76 5.40 40.25
N GLY A 17 13.33 4.36 39.63
CA GLY A 17 13.52 4.32 38.19
C GLY A 17 12.15 4.15 37.55
N TRP A 18 11.48 5.26 37.27
CA TRP A 18 10.38 5.27 36.32
C TRP A 18 11.03 5.00 34.96
N SER A 19 11.05 3.73 34.56
CA SER A 19 11.30 3.37 33.16
C SER A 19 10.13 3.96 32.38
N GLN A 20 10.31 5.16 31.85
CA GLN A 20 9.44 5.72 30.84
C GLN A 20 9.58 4.78 29.63
N THR A 21 8.66 3.84 29.49
CA THR A 21 8.56 3.02 28.28
C THR A 21 8.18 4.00 27.18
N ASP A 22 9.14 4.37 26.34
CA ASP A 22 8.86 5.13 25.12
C ASP A 22 7.94 4.28 24.24
N SER A 23 6.64 4.54 24.34
CA SER A 23 5.64 3.98 23.43
C SER A 23 5.87 4.63 22.07
N SER A 24 6.26 3.83 21.08
CA SER A 24 6.35 4.29 19.69
C SER A 24 5.11 3.82 18.94
N VAL A 25 4.56 4.75 18.15
CA VAL A 25 3.41 4.51 17.27
C VAL A 25 3.91 4.63 15.84
N LEU A 26 3.64 3.62 15.03
CA LEU A 26 3.95 3.56 13.62
C LEU A 26 2.66 3.44 12.81
N ARG A 27 2.45 4.38 11.88
CA ARG A 27 1.30 4.41 10.97
C ARG A 27 1.70 3.87 9.60
N LEU A 28 1.15 2.74 9.21
CA LEU A 28 1.37 2.08 7.92
C LEU A 28 0.15 2.26 7.03
N LEU A 29 0.29 2.93 5.90
CA LEU A 29 -0.80 3.10 4.94
C LEU A 29 -0.58 2.22 3.71
N PHE A 30 -1.60 1.46 3.33
CA PHE A 30 -1.58 0.59 2.16
C PHE A 30 -2.60 1.03 1.14
N THR A 31 -2.22 1.01 -0.14
CA THR A 31 -3.14 1.26 -1.25
C THR A 31 -3.23 0.06 -2.18
N GLY A 32 -4.36 -0.03 -2.88
CA GLY A 32 -4.60 -1.06 -3.88
C GLY A 32 -3.88 -0.82 -5.20
N ASP A 33 -4.49 -1.28 -6.28
CA ASP A 33 -3.82 -1.41 -7.58
C ASP A 33 -3.58 -0.04 -8.24
N ILE A 34 -2.32 0.26 -8.54
CA ILE A 34 -1.88 1.42 -9.30
C ILE A 34 -1.70 1.00 -10.75
N MET A 35 -2.62 1.41 -11.61
CA MET A 35 -2.64 1.02 -13.03
C MET A 35 -2.56 2.24 -13.95
N GLY A 36 -1.99 2.04 -15.15
CA GLY A 36 -1.85 3.06 -16.19
C GLY A 36 -2.59 2.70 -17.48
N HIS A 37 -3.93 2.74 -17.47
CA HIS A 37 -4.71 2.50 -18.70
C HIS A 37 -4.50 3.62 -19.72
N SER A 38 -4.71 3.32 -21.01
CA SER A 38 -4.46 4.29 -22.10
C SER A 38 -5.15 5.64 -21.89
N PRO A 39 -6.41 5.73 -21.43
CA PRO A 39 -7.03 7.02 -21.16
C PRO A 39 -6.38 7.83 -20.04
N GLN A 40 -5.71 7.19 -19.07
CA GLN A 40 -4.93 7.85 -18.02
C GLN A 40 -3.59 8.37 -18.57
N ILE A 41 -2.95 7.59 -19.44
CA ILE A 41 -1.71 7.99 -20.12
C ILE A 41 -1.98 9.20 -21.03
N GLU A 42 -3.06 9.15 -21.81
CA GLU A 42 -3.49 10.23 -22.70
C GLU A 42 -3.81 11.51 -21.92
N SER A 43 -4.49 11.41 -20.77
CA SER A 43 -4.84 12.58 -19.97
C SER A 43 -3.65 13.22 -19.25
N ALA A 44 -2.61 12.44 -18.96
CA ALA A 44 -1.40 12.94 -18.34
C ALA A 44 -0.50 13.71 -19.33
N TRP A 45 -0.69 13.54 -20.64
CA TRP A 45 0.12 14.25 -21.64
C TRP A 45 -0.22 15.75 -21.69
N ASN A 46 0.73 16.58 -21.30
CA ASN A 46 0.67 18.02 -21.50
C ASN A 46 1.33 18.36 -22.86
N ARG A 47 0.53 18.91 -23.78
CA ARG A 47 0.96 19.23 -25.15
C ARG A 47 1.93 20.40 -25.20
N ASP A 48 1.74 21.41 -24.35
CA ASP A 48 2.56 22.63 -24.36
C ASP A 48 3.95 22.37 -23.79
N ALA A 49 4.02 21.57 -22.72
CA ALA A 49 5.28 21.15 -22.10
C ALA A 49 5.94 19.94 -22.80
N GLY A 50 5.24 19.28 -23.73
CA GLY A 50 5.72 18.06 -24.40
C GLY A 50 6.12 16.95 -23.42
N SER A 51 5.41 16.84 -22.29
CA SER A 51 5.77 15.98 -21.15
C SER A 51 4.53 15.42 -20.44
N TYR A 52 4.69 14.34 -19.67
CA TYR A 52 3.61 13.73 -18.88
C TYR A 52 3.59 14.27 -17.44
N PHE A 53 2.39 14.54 -16.90
CA PHE A 53 2.17 15.03 -15.53
C PHE A 53 1.03 14.27 -14.83
N TYR A 54 1.31 13.75 -13.64
CA TYR A 54 0.37 12.94 -12.86
C TYR A 54 0.10 13.48 -11.44
N ASP A 55 0.84 14.48 -10.96
CA ASP A 55 0.74 14.98 -9.57
C ASP A 55 -0.69 15.38 -9.19
N SER A 56 -1.45 16.00 -10.11
CA SER A 56 -2.82 16.41 -9.83
C SER A 56 -3.78 15.24 -9.62
N CYS A 57 -3.43 14.02 -10.02
CA CYS A 57 -4.23 12.83 -9.70
C CYS A 57 -4.29 12.58 -8.19
N PHE A 58 -3.24 12.93 -7.46
CA PHE A 58 -3.06 12.56 -6.06
C PHE A 58 -3.33 13.70 -5.09
N VAL A 59 -3.61 14.92 -5.57
CA VAL A 59 -3.69 16.13 -4.73
C VAL A 59 -4.61 16.01 -3.51
N PHE A 60 -5.74 15.31 -3.63
CA PHE A 60 -6.71 15.18 -2.52
C PHE A 60 -6.41 14.04 -1.55
N VAL A 61 -5.65 13.03 -1.99
CA VAL A 61 -5.22 11.90 -1.14
C VAL A 61 -3.83 12.11 -0.55
N LYS A 62 -3.03 13.00 -1.14
CA LYS A 62 -1.66 13.32 -0.70
C LYS A 62 -1.57 13.64 0.80
N PRO A 63 -2.42 14.51 1.39
CA PRO A 63 -2.36 14.78 2.84
C PRO A 63 -2.61 13.54 3.71
N ILE A 64 -3.41 12.58 3.22
CA ILE A 64 -3.70 11.33 3.92
C ILE A 64 -2.48 10.40 3.85
N ILE A 65 -1.87 10.27 2.67
CA ILE A 65 -0.65 9.48 2.45
C ILE A 65 0.51 10.02 3.29
N GLU A 66 0.75 11.34 3.27
CA GLU A 66 1.82 12.00 4.03
C GLU A 66 1.61 11.96 5.56
N SER A 67 0.41 11.61 6.03
CA SER A 67 0.12 11.42 7.46
C SER A 67 0.57 10.05 8.01
N ALA A 68 0.95 9.12 7.12
CA ALA A 68 1.51 7.83 7.48
C ALA A 68 3.03 7.94 7.66
N ASP A 69 3.60 7.09 8.49
CA ASP A 69 5.05 6.97 8.63
C ASP A 69 5.67 6.15 7.48
N LEU A 70 4.89 5.21 6.92
CA LEU A 70 5.22 4.46 5.71
C LEU A 70 3.98 4.25 4.84
N ALA A 71 4.05 4.67 3.59
CA ALA A 71 3.01 4.42 2.58
C ALA A 71 3.46 3.39 1.54
N ILE A 72 2.64 2.36 1.32
CA ILE A 72 2.95 1.16 0.54
C ILE A 72 1.86 0.93 -0.51
N GLY A 73 2.21 0.75 -1.78
CA GLY A 73 1.23 0.53 -2.86
C GLY A 73 1.57 -0.64 -3.79
N ASN A 74 0.57 -1.19 -4.48
CA ASN A 74 0.79 -2.19 -5.54
C ASN A 74 1.00 -1.51 -6.91
N LEU A 75 2.23 -1.57 -7.45
CA LEU A 75 2.56 -1.03 -8.77
C LEU A 75 2.23 -2.06 -9.86
N GLU A 76 0.97 -2.10 -10.29
CA GLU A 76 0.44 -3.05 -11.29
C GLU A 76 0.55 -2.51 -12.71
N LEU A 77 1.78 -2.15 -13.08
CA LEU A 77 2.17 -1.66 -14.38
C LEU A 77 3.69 -1.77 -14.53
N THR A 78 4.20 -1.50 -15.73
CA THR A 78 5.64 -1.38 -15.97
C THR A 78 6.01 0.05 -16.36
N PHE A 79 7.25 0.46 -16.07
CA PHE A 79 7.90 1.62 -16.67
C PHE A 79 8.88 1.11 -17.73
N ALA A 80 8.39 0.45 -18.78
CA ALA A 80 9.24 -0.14 -19.83
C ALA A 80 9.61 0.84 -20.95
N GLY A 81 9.14 2.10 -20.88
CA GLY A 81 9.38 3.11 -21.90
C GLY A 81 8.40 3.03 -23.08
N PRO A 82 8.56 3.90 -24.10
CA PRO A 82 7.67 3.94 -25.25
C PRO A 82 7.79 2.68 -26.14
N PRO A 83 6.74 2.30 -26.88
CA PRO A 83 5.42 2.93 -26.89
C PRO A 83 4.69 2.68 -25.57
N TYR A 84 4.15 3.75 -24.98
CA TYR A 84 3.34 3.64 -23.78
C TYR A 84 1.98 3.04 -24.14
N THR A 85 1.53 2.07 -23.34
CA THR A 85 0.29 1.34 -23.58
C THR A 85 -0.39 1.04 -22.25
N GLY A 86 -1.72 1.05 -22.26
CA GLY A 86 -2.51 0.46 -21.19
C GLY A 86 -2.70 -1.05 -21.38
N TYR A 87 -3.80 -1.55 -20.81
CA TYR A 87 -4.25 -2.93 -20.94
C TYR A 87 -4.30 -3.40 -22.42
N PRO A 88 -3.90 -4.66 -22.74
CA PRO A 88 -3.58 -5.76 -21.82
C PRO A 88 -2.12 -5.86 -21.39
N ARG A 89 -1.24 -4.99 -21.89
CA ARG A 89 0.19 -5.01 -21.54
C ARG A 89 0.65 -3.61 -21.24
N PHE A 90 0.82 -3.31 -19.97
CA PHE A 90 1.12 -1.97 -19.49
C PHE A 90 2.57 -1.57 -19.80
N SER A 91 2.74 -0.32 -20.24
CA SER A 91 3.98 0.44 -20.12
C SER A 91 3.59 1.90 -19.93
N SER A 92 3.81 2.42 -18.73
CA SER A 92 3.43 3.77 -18.34
C SER A 92 4.61 4.74 -18.43
N PRO A 93 4.37 6.04 -18.63
CA PRO A 93 5.39 7.07 -18.49
C PRO A 93 5.99 7.11 -17.08
N ASP A 94 7.31 7.31 -17.00
CA ASP A 94 8.06 7.40 -15.74
C ASP A 94 7.51 8.50 -14.80
N ALA A 95 6.86 9.52 -15.37
CA ALA A 95 6.20 10.60 -14.63
C ALA A 95 5.13 10.11 -13.65
N LEU A 96 4.51 8.94 -13.87
CA LEU A 96 3.60 8.36 -12.88
C LEU A 96 4.38 7.89 -11.64
N GLY A 97 5.57 7.33 -11.80
CA GLY A 97 6.46 7.00 -10.67
C GLY A 97 6.86 8.26 -9.89
N LEU A 98 7.20 9.34 -10.59
CA LEU A 98 7.52 10.62 -9.94
C LEU A 98 6.32 11.16 -9.15
N ALA A 99 5.12 11.12 -9.70
CA ALA A 99 3.92 11.56 -9.00
C ALA A 99 3.59 10.71 -7.78
N LEU A 100 3.82 9.39 -7.81
CA LEU A 100 3.70 8.52 -6.63
C LEU A 100 4.70 8.95 -5.54
N LYS A 101 5.96 9.21 -5.91
CA LYS A 101 6.95 9.72 -4.95
C LYS A 101 6.51 11.06 -4.35
N ASN A 102 6.04 11.98 -5.18
CA ASN A 102 5.57 13.30 -4.74
C ASN A 102 4.29 13.26 -3.91
N ALA A 103 3.48 12.20 -4.06
CA ALA A 103 2.29 11.96 -3.27
C ALA A 103 2.61 11.38 -1.88
N GLY A 104 3.85 10.95 -1.63
CA GLY A 104 4.30 10.45 -0.33
C GLY A 104 4.49 8.93 -0.25
N PHE A 105 4.50 8.19 -1.36
CA PHE A 105 4.78 6.75 -1.32
C PHE A 105 6.26 6.46 -0.99
N ASP A 106 6.47 5.49 -0.10
CA ASP A 106 7.80 5.05 0.34
C ASP A 106 8.20 3.74 -0.32
N VAL A 107 7.26 2.79 -0.42
CA VAL A 107 7.48 1.44 -0.92
C VAL A 107 6.46 1.07 -1.99
N LEU A 108 6.92 0.44 -3.07
CA LEU A 108 6.07 -0.15 -4.09
C LEU A 108 6.27 -1.67 -4.18
N CYS A 109 5.18 -2.41 -4.02
CA CYS A 109 5.11 -3.84 -4.32
C CYS A 109 5.05 -4.01 -5.84
N THR A 110 5.91 -4.88 -6.39
CA THR A 110 6.07 -5.07 -7.84
C THR A 110 5.79 -6.49 -8.30
N ALA A 111 5.62 -7.46 -7.39
CA ALA A 111 5.11 -8.78 -7.74
C ALA A 111 3.61 -8.71 -7.94
N ASN A 112 3.20 -8.63 -9.20
CA ASN A 112 1.84 -8.77 -9.68
C ASN A 112 1.85 -9.45 -11.06
N ASN A 113 0.66 -9.75 -11.57
CA ASN A 113 0.48 -10.43 -12.85
C ASN A 113 1.00 -9.62 -14.06
N HIS A 114 1.14 -8.29 -13.92
CA HIS A 114 1.64 -7.38 -14.96
C HIS A 114 3.15 -7.11 -14.90
N ALA A 115 3.86 -7.67 -13.92
CA ALA A 115 5.31 -7.51 -13.74
C ALA A 115 6.15 -7.92 -14.97
N ALA A 116 5.62 -8.82 -15.81
CA ALA A 116 6.32 -9.36 -16.99
C ALA A 116 5.74 -8.88 -18.33
N ASP A 117 4.86 -7.88 -18.34
CA ASP A 117 4.17 -7.41 -19.56
C ASP A 117 5.11 -7.02 -20.70
N ARG A 118 6.33 -6.59 -20.34
CA ARG A 118 7.37 -6.12 -21.26
C ARG A 118 8.65 -6.95 -21.16
N GLY A 119 8.54 -8.18 -20.66
CA GLY A 119 9.64 -9.13 -20.53
C GLY A 119 10.75 -8.65 -19.58
N TYR A 120 11.92 -9.27 -19.70
CA TYR A 120 13.07 -8.97 -18.84
C TYR A 120 13.54 -7.52 -18.92
N GLU A 121 13.70 -6.97 -20.13
CA GLU A 121 14.12 -5.58 -20.31
C GLU A 121 13.12 -4.59 -19.71
N GLY A 122 11.82 -4.87 -19.83
CA GLY A 122 10.76 -4.07 -19.21
C GLY A 122 10.80 -4.11 -17.69
N LEU A 123 11.01 -5.30 -17.10
CA LEU A 123 11.19 -5.46 -15.66
C LEU A 123 12.42 -4.68 -15.18
N VAL A 124 13.58 -4.88 -15.80
CA VAL A 124 14.83 -4.19 -15.43
C VAL A 124 14.68 -2.68 -15.54
N ARG A 125 14.08 -2.18 -16.63
CA ARG A 125 13.86 -0.74 -16.80
C ARG A 125 12.90 -0.20 -15.72
N THR A 126 11.85 -0.95 -15.38
CA THR A 126 10.91 -0.56 -14.32
C THR A 126 11.66 -0.37 -13.00
N LEU A 127 12.51 -1.33 -12.61
CA LEU A 127 13.30 -1.23 -11.39
C LEU A 127 14.33 -0.09 -11.45
N ASN A 128 14.95 0.16 -12.61
CA ASN A 128 15.87 1.29 -12.79
C ASN A 128 15.17 2.65 -12.62
N VAL A 129 13.92 2.77 -13.07
CA VAL A 129 13.12 3.99 -12.85
C VAL A 129 12.85 4.18 -11.36
N LEU A 130 12.44 3.13 -10.66
CA LEU A 130 12.19 3.20 -9.22
C LEU A 130 13.45 3.58 -8.43
N ASP A 131 14.61 2.99 -8.77
CA ASP A 131 15.90 3.37 -8.18
C ASP A 131 16.23 4.85 -8.43
N SER A 132 16.02 5.34 -9.65
CA SER A 132 16.31 6.73 -10.02
C SER A 132 15.45 7.73 -9.24
N LEU A 133 14.23 7.32 -8.88
CA LEU A 133 13.27 8.11 -8.09
C LEU A 133 13.45 7.92 -6.58
N LYS A 134 14.35 7.03 -6.15
CA LYS A 134 14.52 6.63 -4.75
C LYS A 134 13.19 6.17 -4.13
N LEU A 135 12.44 5.40 -4.89
CA LEU A 135 11.28 4.64 -4.43
C LEU A 135 11.77 3.25 -4.06
N THR A 136 11.55 2.84 -2.81
CA THR A 136 11.87 1.49 -2.38
C THR A 136 10.89 0.52 -3.05
N TYR A 137 11.32 -0.68 -3.39
CA TYR A 137 10.43 -1.71 -3.95
C TYR A 137 10.81 -3.10 -3.49
N THR A 138 9.86 -4.03 -3.68
CA THR A 138 10.07 -5.46 -3.47
C THR A 138 9.13 -6.29 -4.32
N GLY A 139 9.40 -7.59 -4.45
CA GLY A 139 8.59 -8.55 -5.19
C GLY A 139 9.17 -8.97 -6.55
N THR A 140 9.91 -8.09 -7.22
CA THR A 140 10.64 -8.41 -8.45
C THR A 140 12.10 -8.01 -8.37
N PHE A 141 12.96 -8.72 -9.10
CA PHE A 141 14.41 -8.57 -9.05
C PHE A 141 15.02 -8.81 -10.43
N ARG A 142 16.14 -8.16 -10.76
CA ARG A 142 16.86 -8.34 -12.03
C ARG A 142 17.59 -9.67 -12.08
N SER A 143 17.87 -10.29 -10.93
CA SER A 143 18.50 -11.61 -10.85
C SER A 143 18.19 -12.31 -9.54
N GLN A 144 18.49 -13.62 -9.47
CA GLN A 144 18.44 -14.37 -8.23
C GLN A 144 19.41 -13.81 -7.17
N ALA A 145 20.61 -13.38 -7.57
CA ALA A 145 21.60 -12.82 -6.64
C ALA A 145 21.09 -11.52 -5.97
N GLU A 146 20.42 -10.67 -6.73
CA GLU A 146 19.79 -9.46 -6.21
C GLU A 146 18.67 -9.82 -5.21
N ARG A 147 17.76 -10.73 -5.59
CA ARG A 147 16.72 -11.25 -4.69
C ARG A 147 17.31 -11.80 -3.40
N ASP A 148 18.35 -12.62 -3.51
CA ASP A 148 19.03 -13.22 -2.38
C ASP A 148 19.72 -12.17 -1.49
N SER A 149 20.01 -10.97 -1.98
CA SER A 149 20.55 -9.89 -1.15
C SER A 149 19.47 -8.99 -0.54
N ALA A 150 18.34 -8.80 -1.24
CA ALA A 150 17.37 -7.76 -0.95
C ALA A 150 16.03 -8.26 -0.39
N TYR A 151 15.77 -9.57 -0.37
CA TYR A 151 14.49 -10.16 0.05
C TYR A 151 14.60 -11.03 1.32
N PRO A 152 13.68 -10.93 2.30
CA PRO A 152 12.53 -10.01 2.36
C PRO A 152 12.97 -8.55 2.45
N LEU A 153 12.09 -7.62 2.06
CA LEU A 153 12.37 -6.20 2.25
C LEU A 153 12.29 -5.88 3.75
N LEU A 154 13.35 -5.29 4.30
CA LEU A 154 13.37 -4.77 5.66
C LEU A 154 13.29 -3.26 5.65
N VAL A 155 12.36 -2.70 6.42
CA VAL A 155 12.21 -1.26 6.62
C VAL A 155 12.17 -1.00 8.12
N GLU A 156 12.90 0.02 8.58
CA GLU A 156 12.84 0.45 9.98
C GLU A 156 12.29 1.86 10.07
N ALA A 157 11.26 2.04 10.88
CA ALA A 157 10.62 3.32 11.12
C ALA A 157 10.16 3.38 12.58
N LYS A 158 10.36 4.53 13.24
CA LYS A 158 9.99 4.74 14.66
C LYS A 158 10.52 3.66 15.62
N GLY A 159 11.68 3.05 15.32
CA GLY A 159 12.27 1.99 16.13
C GLY A 159 11.55 0.63 16.05
N ILE A 160 10.67 0.46 15.05
CA ILE A 160 10.01 -0.80 14.69
C ILE A 160 10.59 -1.28 13.36
N ARG A 161 11.10 -2.51 13.34
CA ARG A 161 11.66 -3.15 12.15
C ARG A 161 10.62 -4.04 11.47
N LEU A 162 10.13 -3.59 10.32
CA LEU A 162 9.17 -4.27 9.48
C LEU A 162 9.87 -5.17 8.44
N ALA A 163 9.39 -6.40 8.28
CA ALA A 163 9.67 -7.23 7.12
C ALA A 163 8.44 -7.27 6.19
N LEU A 164 8.63 -6.93 4.91
CA LEU A 164 7.59 -6.97 3.88
C LEU A 164 7.90 -8.07 2.86
N LEU A 165 6.98 -9.02 2.76
CA LEU A 165 6.95 -10.05 1.72
C LEU A 165 5.93 -9.67 0.65
N ASN A 166 6.24 -9.89 -0.63
CA ASN A 166 5.33 -9.61 -1.74
C ASN A 166 5.38 -10.74 -2.77
N TYR A 167 4.20 -11.25 -3.14
CA TYR A 167 4.02 -12.37 -4.06
C TYR A 167 2.86 -12.15 -5.02
N SER A 168 2.97 -12.73 -6.22
CA SER A 168 1.90 -12.76 -7.22
C SER A 168 1.43 -14.17 -7.56
N TYR A 169 0.14 -14.33 -7.83
CA TYR A 169 -0.41 -15.61 -8.29
C TYR A 169 0.11 -16.04 -9.68
N SER A 170 0.47 -15.10 -10.56
CA SER A 170 0.93 -15.43 -11.92
C SER A 170 1.66 -14.26 -12.61
N THR A 171 1.96 -14.41 -13.90
CA THR A 171 2.43 -13.35 -14.81
C THR A 171 1.51 -13.20 -16.04
N ASN A 172 0.21 -13.49 -15.90
CA ASN A 172 -0.75 -13.52 -17.03
C ASN A 172 -0.31 -14.46 -18.18
N GLY A 173 0.39 -15.54 -17.86
CA GLY A 173 0.94 -16.47 -18.85
C GLY A 173 2.13 -15.93 -19.66
N MET A 174 2.62 -14.73 -19.34
CA MET A 174 3.85 -14.19 -19.92
C MET A 174 5.05 -15.04 -19.49
N PRO A 175 6.00 -15.33 -20.39
CA PRO A 175 7.23 -16.03 -20.04
C PRO A 175 7.94 -15.34 -18.89
N PHE A 176 8.51 -16.13 -17.98
CA PHE A 176 9.30 -15.57 -16.89
C PHE A 176 10.46 -14.76 -17.45
N PRO A 177 10.70 -13.55 -16.91
CA PRO A 177 11.69 -12.62 -17.43
C PRO A 177 13.12 -13.04 -17.06
N THR A 178 13.56 -14.27 -17.35
CA THR A 178 14.90 -14.76 -16.99
C THR A 178 16.00 -13.84 -17.57
N PRO A 179 17.03 -13.47 -16.78
CA PRO A 179 17.36 -13.92 -15.41
C PRO A 179 16.59 -13.23 -14.27
N GLY A 180 15.73 -12.27 -14.59
CA GLY A 180 14.85 -11.61 -13.64
C GLY A 180 13.87 -12.55 -12.96
N ILE A 181 13.45 -12.14 -11.76
CA ILE A 181 12.60 -12.90 -10.85
C ILE A 181 11.32 -12.10 -10.59
N VAL A 182 10.19 -12.79 -10.63
CA VAL A 182 8.93 -12.37 -10.02
C VAL A 182 8.64 -13.34 -8.89
N ASN A 183 8.44 -12.83 -7.67
CA ASN A 183 8.07 -13.66 -6.54
C ASN A 183 6.66 -14.23 -6.76
N LEU A 184 6.58 -15.50 -7.11
CA LEU A 184 5.30 -16.19 -7.26
C LEU A 184 4.81 -16.76 -5.94
N ILE A 185 3.49 -16.86 -5.82
CA ILE A 185 2.85 -17.63 -4.76
C ILE A 185 3.20 -19.10 -4.97
N ASP A 186 4.20 -19.55 -4.22
CA ASP A 186 4.58 -20.95 -4.06
C ASP A 186 4.81 -21.22 -2.58
N THR A 187 4.08 -22.18 -2.00
CA THR A 187 4.12 -22.42 -0.55
C THR A 187 5.49 -22.91 -0.06
N GLY A 188 6.29 -23.56 -0.91
CA GLY A 188 7.66 -23.96 -0.59
C GLY A 188 8.59 -22.76 -0.54
N LEU A 189 8.51 -21.87 -1.54
CA LEU A 189 9.23 -20.61 -1.60
C LEU A 189 8.88 -19.71 -0.41
N ILE A 190 7.59 -19.52 -0.14
CA ILE A 190 7.10 -18.70 0.98
C ILE A 190 7.64 -19.24 2.31
N ARG A 191 7.64 -20.56 2.51
CA ARG A 191 8.21 -21.16 3.73
C ARG A 191 9.69 -20.83 3.90
N LYS A 192 10.48 -21.01 2.84
CA LYS A 192 11.92 -20.70 2.85
C LYS A 192 12.18 -19.21 3.10
N ASP A 193 11.42 -18.34 2.46
CA ASP A 193 11.53 -16.90 2.66
C ASP A 193 11.15 -16.53 4.10
N MET A 194 10.11 -17.12 4.68
CA MET A 194 9.71 -16.90 6.08
C MET A 194 10.76 -17.40 7.09
N GLU A 195 11.41 -18.53 6.84
CA GLU A 195 12.54 -19.00 7.66
C GLU A 195 13.67 -17.97 7.66
N ARG A 196 14.03 -17.44 6.50
CA ARG A 196 15.00 -16.35 6.38
C ARG A 196 14.53 -15.08 7.09
N THR A 197 13.27 -14.70 6.91
CA THR A 197 12.68 -13.53 7.57
C THR A 197 12.84 -13.62 9.09
N LYS A 198 12.55 -14.77 9.68
CA LYS A 198 12.69 -14.97 11.15
C LYS A 198 14.13 -14.83 11.63
N LEU A 199 15.11 -15.29 10.86
CA LEU A 199 16.55 -15.11 11.17
C LEU A 199 16.99 -13.64 11.14
N LEU A 200 16.23 -12.78 10.47
CA LEU A 200 16.50 -11.35 10.45
C LEU A 200 15.94 -10.63 11.67
N HIS A 201 15.16 -11.29 12.53
CA HIS A 201 14.55 -10.71 13.74
C HIS A 201 13.77 -9.40 13.50
N PRO A 202 12.80 -9.37 12.57
CA PRO A 202 11.87 -8.24 12.47
C PRO A 202 10.94 -8.19 13.68
N ASP A 203 10.46 -7.00 14.00
CA ASP A 203 9.42 -6.75 15.00
C ASP A 203 8.01 -7.04 14.45
N LEU A 204 7.82 -6.89 13.13
CA LEU A 204 6.54 -7.04 12.43
C LEU A 204 6.78 -7.68 11.06
N ILE A 205 5.97 -8.67 10.68
CA ILE A 205 6.03 -9.35 9.38
C ILE A 205 4.71 -9.16 8.63
N LEU A 206 4.79 -8.57 7.44
CA LEU A 206 3.65 -8.34 6.56
C LEU A 206 3.77 -9.12 5.25
N ALA A 207 2.65 -9.65 4.76
CA ALA A 207 2.57 -10.25 3.45
C ALA A 207 1.61 -9.45 2.55
N PHE A 208 2.14 -8.88 1.47
CA PHE A 208 1.37 -8.22 0.41
C PHE A 208 1.13 -9.19 -0.74
N MET A 209 -0.09 -9.67 -0.87
CA MET A 209 -0.48 -10.77 -1.76
C MET A 209 -1.29 -10.26 -2.94
N HIS A 210 -0.77 -10.45 -4.15
CA HIS A 210 -1.49 -10.19 -5.39
C HIS A 210 -2.17 -11.50 -5.85
N TRP A 211 -3.45 -11.67 -5.53
CA TRP A 211 -4.11 -12.98 -5.49
C TRP A 211 -5.64 -12.94 -5.68
N GLY A 212 -6.28 -14.11 -5.72
CA GLY A 212 -7.73 -14.21 -5.85
C GLY A 212 -8.20 -14.16 -7.30
N GLU A 213 -9.50 -13.96 -7.48
CA GLU A 213 -10.14 -13.93 -8.80
C GLU A 213 -10.60 -12.50 -9.11
N GLU A 214 -10.40 -12.05 -10.35
CA GLU A 214 -10.83 -10.71 -10.76
C GLU A 214 -12.33 -10.50 -10.53
N TYR A 215 -12.65 -9.34 -9.96
CA TYR A 215 -14.00 -8.80 -9.75
C TYR A 215 -14.88 -9.53 -8.74
N GLU A 216 -14.38 -10.62 -8.15
CA GLU A 216 -15.07 -11.30 -7.06
C GLU A 216 -15.01 -10.48 -5.78
N ARG A 217 -16.17 -10.19 -5.19
CA ARG A 217 -16.28 -9.33 -3.99
C ARG A 217 -15.95 -10.05 -2.69
N PHE A 218 -15.75 -11.36 -2.71
CA PHE A 218 -15.43 -12.16 -1.53
C PHE A 218 -14.23 -13.07 -1.79
N PRO A 219 -13.40 -13.32 -0.77
CA PRO A 219 -12.22 -14.17 -0.91
C PRO A 219 -12.58 -15.61 -1.23
N SER A 220 -11.84 -16.20 -2.15
CA SER A 220 -11.98 -17.61 -2.52
C SER A 220 -11.51 -18.55 -1.41
N SER A 221 -11.89 -19.83 -1.50
CA SER A 221 -11.39 -20.85 -0.56
C SER A 221 -9.86 -21.03 -0.63
N VAL A 222 -9.25 -20.73 -1.78
CA VAL A 222 -7.79 -20.77 -1.98
C VAL A 222 -7.12 -19.62 -1.23
N GLN A 223 -7.65 -18.39 -1.36
CA GLN A 223 -7.17 -17.23 -0.58
C GLN A 223 -7.24 -17.53 0.93
N LYS A 224 -8.37 -18.07 1.41
CA LYS A 224 -8.56 -18.41 2.83
C LYS A 224 -7.53 -19.42 3.35
N LYS A 225 -7.27 -20.49 2.59
CA LYS A 225 -6.25 -21.49 2.95
C LYS A 225 -4.85 -20.89 2.98
N LEU A 226 -4.53 -20.04 2.01
CA LEU A 226 -3.22 -19.40 1.93
C LEU A 226 -3.01 -18.37 3.04
N ALA A 227 -4.03 -17.62 3.44
CA ALA A 227 -3.96 -16.72 4.59
C ALA A 227 -3.69 -17.50 5.89
N GLY A 228 -4.41 -18.60 6.12
CA GLY A 228 -4.16 -19.47 7.28
C GLY A 228 -2.74 -20.04 7.27
N PHE A 229 -2.21 -20.41 6.10
CA PHE A 229 -0.83 -20.84 5.94
C PHE A 229 0.18 -19.75 6.29
N LEU A 230 -0.01 -18.51 5.82
CA LEU A 230 0.86 -17.37 6.12
C LEU A 230 0.84 -17.04 7.61
N PHE A 231 -0.33 -17.05 8.25
CA PHE A 231 -0.46 -16.86 9.69
C PHE A 231 0.22 -17.96 10.49
N HIS A 232 0.07 -19.23 10.09
CA HIS A 232 0.81 -20.35 10.70
C HIS A 232 2.34 -20.19 10.57
N LEU A 233 2.83 -19.51 9.53
CA LEU A 233 4.24 -19.17 9.40
C LEU A 233 4.69 -17.97 10.25
N GLY A 234 3.76 -17.22 10.86
CA GLY A 234 4.05 -16.07 11.72
C GLY A 234 3.97 -14.72 11.01
N VAL A 235 3.21 -14.60 9.92
CA VAL A 235 2.85 -13.28 9.36
C VAL A 235 1.84 -12.59 10.28
N ASP A 236 2.04 -11.31 10.58
CA ASP A 236 1.20 -10.54 11.52
C ASP A 236 -0.01 -9.91 10.85
N ALA A 237 0.12 -9.49 9.59
CA ALA A 237 -1.02 -9.02 8.79
C ALA A 237 -0.81 -9.29 7.29
N ILE A 238 -1.94 -9.46 6.59
CA ILE A 238 -1.96 -9.76 5.16
C ILE A 238 -2.71 -8.65 4.42
N ILE A 239 -2.09 -8.11 3.38
CA ILE A 239 -2.65 -7.08 2.51
C ILE A 239 -2.86 -7.67 1.12
N GLY A 240 -4.10 -7.73 0.66
CA GLY A 240 -4.46 -8.31 -0.63
C GLY A 240 -4.70 -7.26 -1.72
N SER A 241 -4.39 -7.60 -2.96
CA SER A 241 -4.78 -6.88 -4.17
C SER A 241 -4.99 -7.86 -5.34
N HIS A 242 -5.28 -7.38 -6.56
CA HIS A 242 -5.64 -8.12 -7.78
C HIS A 242 -7.13 -8.18 -8.15
N PRO A 243 -8.09 -8.45 -7.24
CA PRO A 243 -9.50 -8.55 -7.64
C PRO A 243 -10.08 -7.27 -8.25
N HIS A 244 -9.38 -6.13 -8.16
CA HIS A 244 -9.82 -4.82 -8.65
C HIS A 244 -11.15 -4.32 -8.05
N VAL A 245 -11.62 -4.99 -7.00
CA VAL A 245 -12.76 -4.63 -6.16
C VAL A 245 -12.35 -4.73 -4.70
N VAL A 246 -13.01 -3.95 -3.84
CA VAL A 246 -12.81 -4.06 -2.39
C VAL A 246 -13.43 -5.38 -1.91
N GLN A 247 -12.61 -6.21 -1.25
CA GLN A 247 -13.07 -7.39 -0.51
C GLN A 247 -13.06 -7.10 0.99
N PRO A 248 -13.69 -7.94 1.85
CA PRO A 248 -13.77 -7.67 3.28
C PRO A 248 -12.41 -7.48 3.97
N ILE A 249 -12.45 -6.86 5.14
CA ILE A 249 -11.35 -6.85 6.10
C ILE A 249 -11.78 -7.71 7.27
N GLU A 250 -11.01 -8.73 7.60
CA GLU A 250 -11.31 -9.63 8.72
C GLU A 250 -10.18 -9.58 9.76
N ILE A 251 -10.52 -9.54 11.05
CA ILE A 251 -9.57 -9.73 12.15
C ILE A 251 -9.71 -11.17 12.61
N LEU A 252 -8.75 -12.01 12.23
CA LEU A 252 -8.77 -13.43 12.57
C LEU A 252 -8.04 -13.66 13.89
N THR A 253 -8.66 -14.44 14.77
CA THR A 253 -8.01 -14.90 16.00
C THR A 253 -7.19 -16.15 15.68
N ASP A 254 -5.87 -16.02 15.72
CA ASP A 254 -4.96 -17.15 15.74
C ASP A 254 -4.86 -17.69 17.17
N THR A 255 -4.90 -19.01 17.33
CA THR A 255 -4.78 -19.72 18.61
C THR A 255 -3.48 -20.52 18.73
N LEU A 256 -2.65 -20.53 17.68
CA LEU A 256 -1.49 -21.42 17.56
C LEU A 256 -0.37 -21.12 18.58
N ASP A 257 -0.17 -19.85 18.95
CA ASP A 257 0.86 -19.41 19.91
C ASP A 257 0.31 -18.50 21.03
N GLY A 258 -1.01 -18.49 21.25
CA GLY A 258 -1.71 -17.54 22.11
C GLY A 258 -2.96 -17.00 21.41
N PHE A 259 -3.66 -16.03 21.99
CA PHE A 259 -4.79 -15.36 21.32
C PHE A 259 -4.28 -14.08 20.63
N PHE A 260 -3.89 -14.20 19.36
CA PHE A 260 -3.45 -13.05 18.57
C PHE A 260 -4.51 -12.66 17.54
N GLN A 261 -4.86 -11.37 17.51
CA GLN A 261 -5.72 -10.81 16.47
C GLN A 261 -4.86 -10.38 15.29
N ARG A 262 -5.10 -10.96 14.12
CA ARG A 262 -4.34 -10.69 12.88
C ARG A 262 -5.27 -10.23 11.77
N PRO A 263 -5.08 -9.02 11.23
CA PRO A 263 -5.93 -8.53 10.16
C PRO A 263 -5.54 -9.11 8.80
N VAL A 264 -6.57 -9.42 8.00
CA VAL A 264 -6.48 -9.74 6.57
C VAL A 264 -7.33 -8.75 5.81
N PHE A 265 -6.70 -7.99 4.92
CA PHE A 265 -7.40 -7.21 3.90
C PHE A 265 -7.42 -8.07 2.65
N TRP A 266 -8.57 -8.62 2.27
CA TRP A 266 -8.60 -9.62 1.20
C TRP A 266 -8.30 -9.01 -0.18
N SER A 267 -8.72 -7.77 -0.39
CA SER A 267 -8.40 -6.94 -1.56
C SER A 267 -8.70 -5.48 -1.25
N LEU A 268 -7.75 -4.59 -1.54
CA LEU A 268 -7.92 -3.14 -1.40
C LEU A 268 -8.65 -2.49 -2.60
N GLY A 269 -8.87 -3.21 -3.69
CA GLY A 269 -9.44 -2.67 -4.93
C GLY A 269 -8.48 -1.79 -5.73
N ASN A 270 -9.01 -0.97 -6.64
CA ASN A 270 -8.19 -0.09 -7.48
C ASN A 270 -7.81 1.19 -6.73
N PHE A 271 -6.53 1.52 -6.61
CA PHE A 271 -6.14 2.85 -6.13
C PHE A 271 -6.26 3.89 -7.24
N ILE A 272 -5.72 3.61 -8.43
CA ILE A 272 -5.90 4.46 -9.62
C ILE A 272 -6.02 3.59 -10.88
N SER A 273 -7.15 3.67 -11.57
CA SER A 273 -7.42 2.91 -12.80
C SER A 273 -8.44 3.63 -13.70
N ASN A 274 -8.71 3.09 -14.89
CA ASN A 274 -9.83 3.52 -15.74
C ASN A 274 -10.97 2.49 -15.77
N GLN A 275 -11.02 1.54 -14.83
CA GLN A 275 -12.18 0.66 -14.69
C GLN A 275 -13.34 1.46 -14.10
N ARG A 276 -14.54 1.33 -14.67
CA ARG A 276 -15.67 2.26 -14.40
C ARG A 276 -16.92 1.61 -13.85
N ASP A 277 -17.05 0.29 -13.96
CA ASP A 277 -18.23 -0.41 -13.49
C ASP A 277 -18.32 -0.33 -11.96
N ARG A 278 -19.52 -0.53 -11.42
CA ARG A 278 -19.77 -0.55 -9.97
C ARG A 278 -18.78 -1.51 -9.29
N TYR A 279 -18.28 -1.11 -8.13
CA TYR A 279 -17.22 -1.75 -7.34
C TYR A 279 -15.78 -1.64 -7.89
N ARG A 280 -15.59 -1.23 -9.14
CA ARG A 280 -14.25 -1.16 -9.80
C ARG A 280 -13.76 0.27 -10.02
N ASN A 281 -14.58 1.25 -9.70
CA ASN A 281 -14.35 2.68 -9.87
C ASN A 281 -13.55 3.33 -8.72
N GLY A 282 -12.97 2.51 -7.84
CA GLY A 282 -12.18 2.94 -6.69
C GLY A 282 -11.67 1.76 -5.87
N GLY A 283 -11.15 2.10 -4.70
CA GLY A 283 -10.62 1.16 -3.72
C GLY A 283 -10.60 1.79 -2.33
N ILE A 284 -9.79 1.24 -1.44
CA ILE A 284 -9.58 1.80 -0.11
C ILE A 284 -8.08 2.08 0.12
N MET A 285 -7.80 3.07 0.95
CA MET A 285 -6.53 3.17 1.66
C MET A 285 -6.71 2.51 3.03
N ALA A 286 -5.91 1.49 3.33
CA ALA A 286 -5.94 0.77 4.59
C ALA A 286 -4.90 1.36 5.55
N LEU A 287 -5.24 1.54 6.83
CA LEU A 287 -4.36 2.08 7.85
C LEU A 287 -4.10 1.06 8.98
N LEU A 288 -2.84 0.66 9.02
CA LEU A 288 -2.02 0.09 10.10
C LEU A 288 -1.68 1.07 11.23
N GLU A 289 -2.22 0.98 12.46
CA GLU A 289 -1.47 1.51 13.62
C GLU A 289 -0.79 0.36 14.35
N VAL A 290 0.52 0.49 14.50
CA VAL A 290 1.38 -0.47 15.20
C VAL A 290 2.00 0.22 16.40
N ARG A 291 1.85 -0.38 17.58
CA ARG A 291 2.42 0.12 18.82
C ARG A 291 3.53 -0.79 19.31
N LYS A 292 4.61 -0.19 19.78
CA LYS A 292 5.67 -0.86 20.53
C LYS A 292 5.69 -0.31 21.94
N ASP A 293 5.11 -1.10 22.83
CA ASP A 293 5.12 -0.83 24.27
C ASP A 293 6.11 -1.80 24.94
N SER A 294 5.63 -2.81 25.66
CA SER A 294 6.44 -3.97 26.08
C SER A 294 6.66 -5.00 24.95
N ALA A 295 5.78 -4.99 23.95
CA ALA A 295 5.83 -5.81 22.75
C ALA A 295 5.22 -5.04 21.56
N VAL A 296 5.62 -5.42 20.34
CA VAL A 296 5.02 -4.90 19.12
C VAL A 296 3.69 -5.58 18.86
N HIS A 297 2.66 -4.78 18.58
CA HIS A 297 1.33 -5.28 18.23
C HIS A 297 0.60 -4.28 17.33
N ILE A 298 -0.33 -4.78 16.53
CA ILE A 298 -1.25 -3.96 15.75
C ILE A 298 -2.35 -3.46 16.70
N SER A 299 -2.43 -2.15 16.91
CA SER A 299 -3.35 -1.52 17.87
C SER A 299 -4.64 -1.04 17.22
N SER A 300 -4.62 -0.72 15.92
CA SER A 300 -5.84 -0.37 15.19
C SER A 300 -5.77 -0.79 13.72
N VAL A 301 -6.97 -0.99 13.16
CA VAL A 301 -7.21 -1.31 11.75
C VAL A 301 -8.29 -0.34 11.28
N GLU A 302 -7.95 0.56 10.36
CA GLU A 302 -8.88 1.52 9.80
C GLU A 302 -8.78 1.56 8.28
N TRP A 303 -9.73 2.23 7.63
CA TRP A 303 -9.71 2.39 6.16
C TRP A 303 -10.37 3.69 5.72
N THR A 304 -10.03 4.17 4.52
CA THR A 304 -10.68 5.32 3.88
C THR A 304 -10.97 4.96 2.42
N PRO A 305 -12.22 5.07 1.93
CA PRO A 305 -12.50 4.81 0.54
C PRO A 305 -11.91 5.90 -0.36
N VAL A 306 -11.53 5.54 -1.58
CA VAL A 306 -11.00 6.45 -2.58
C VAL A 306 -11.70 6.17 -3.90
N TYR A 307 -12.45 7.15 -4.38
CA TYR A 307 -13.12 7.09 -5.67
C TYR A 307 -12.21 7.67 -6.76
N VAL A 308 -12.09 6.97 -7.89
CA VAL A 308 -11.36 7.48 -9.05
C VAL A 308 -12.32 8.34 -9.89
N TYR A 309 -12.31 9.65 -9.67
CA TYR A 309 -13.06 10.57 -10.50
C TYR A 309 -12.39 10.75 -11.86
N ARG A 310 -13.19 10.70 -12.93
CA ARG A 310 -12.75 10.95 -14.31
C ARG A 310 -13.55 12.08 -14.91
N LYS A 311 -12.91 13.23 -15.11
CA LYS A 311 -13.50 14.37 -15.82
C LYS A 311 -13.95 13.98 -17.24
N PRO A 312 -15.01 14.63 -17.76
CA PRO A 312 -15.39 14.53 -19.17
C PRO A 312 -14.19 14.76 -20.12
N PRO A 313 -14.25 14.27 -21.36
CA PRO A 313 -13.21 14.53 -22.36
C PRO A 313 -12.93 16.03 -22.51
N GLY A 314 -11.65 16.40 -22.58
CA GLY A 314 -11.18 17.79 -22.65
C GLY A 314 -9.65 17.83 -22.63
N GLN A 315 -9.07 19.03 -22.66
CA GLN A 315 -7.63 19.20 -22.50
C GLN A 315 -7.22 19.11 -21.02
N GLY A 316 -6.03 18.54 -20.76
CA GLY A 316 -5.44 18.44 -19.42
C GLY A 316 -5.77 17.16 -18.65
N GLN A 317 -5.27 17.07 -17.40
CA GLN A 317 -5.43 15.89 -16.56
C GLN A 317 -6.89 15.66 -16.15
N ARG A 318 -7.33 14.41 -16.31
CA ARG A 318 -8.74 14.01 -16.17
C ARG A 318 -9.02 13.17 -14.93
N TYR A 319 -8.00 12.58 -14.32
CA TYR A 319 -8.17 11.67 -13.19
C TYR A 319 -7.82 12.36 -11.88
N PHE A 320 -8.67 12.17 -10.86
CA PHE A 320 -8.48 12.67 -9.50
C PHE A 320 -8.94 11.58 -8.52
N LEU A 321 -8.12 11.30 -7.52
CA LEU A 321 -8.46 10.38 -6.44
C LEU A 321 -9.17 11.14 -5.34
N LEU A 322 -10.44 10.81 -5.07
CA LEU A 322 -11.29 11.54 -4.15
C LEU A 322 -11.61 10.70 -2.91
N PRO A 323 -11.09 11.06 -1.71
CA PRO A 323 -11.60 10.53 -0.46
C PRO A 323 -12.95 11.19 -0.09
N PRO A 324 -13.71 10.64 0.87
CA PRO A 324 -14.87 11.32 1.45
C PRO A 324 -14.50 12.70 2.01
N PRO A 325 -15.39 13.70 1.91
CA PRO A 325 -15.19 14.97 2.61
C PRO A 325 -15.28 14.78 4.13
N PRO A 326 -14.67 15.67 4.94
CA PRO A 326 -14.65 15.57 6.40
C PRO A 326 -16.02 15.63 7.11
N ASP A 327 -17.10 15.99 6.40
CA ASP A 327 -18.48 15.95 6.92
C ASP A 327 -19.42 15.34 5.88
N THR A 328 -20.24 14.38 6.31
CA THR A 328 -21.04 13.42 5.53
C THR A 328 -22.23 14.03 4.74
N GLY A 329 -22.06 15.21 4.16
CA GLY A 329 -23.08 15.86 3.33
C GLY A 329 -22.59 17.01 2.46
N SER A 330 -21.49 17.68 2.81
CA SER A 330 -20.92 18.76 2.01
C SER A 330 -19.68 18.26 1.27
N VAL A 331 -19.79 18.10 -0.04
CA VAL A 331 -18.59 18.10 -0.88
C VAL A 331 -18.09 19.54 -0.82
N GLU A 332 -17.09 19.82 0.02
CA GLU A 332 -16.35 21.08 -0.02
C GLU A 332 -15.94 21.40 -1.46
N THR A 333 -15.76 22.67 -1.79
CA THR A 333 -15.58 23.17 -3.15
C THR A 333 -14.46 22.44 -3.88
N LEU A 334 -14.81 21.39 -4.62
CA LEU A 334 -13.92 20.79 -5.59
C LEU A 334 -13.52 21.89 -6.57
N PRO A 335 -12.27 21.91 -7.06
CA PRO A 335 -11.82 22.90 -8.04
C PRO A 335 -12.44 22.68 -9.44
N PHE A 336 -13.50 21.87 -9.52
CA PHE A 336 -14.23 21.52 -10.73
C PHE A 336 -15.69 21.19 -10.38
N VAL A 337 -16.56 21.40 -11.36
CA VAL A 337 -17.96 20.97 -11.29
C VAL A 337 -18.01 19.48 -11.59
N MET A 338 -18.63 18.70 -10.70
CA MET A 338 -18.89 17.28 -10.90
C MET A 338 -20.34 17.10 -11.37
N GLU A 339 -20.52 16.38 -12.47
CA GLU A 339 -21.84 16.01 -12.99
C GLU A 339 -22.65 15.24 -11.93
N ALA A 340 -23.96 15.50 -11.85
CA ALA A 340 -24.83 14.88 -10.84
C ALA A 340 -24.75 13.35 -10.86
N SER A 341 -24.78 12.74 -12.06
CA SER A 341 -24.68 11.28 -12.21
C SER A 341 -23.33 10.68 -11.77
N GLU A 342 -22.26 11.47 -11.80
CA GLU A 342 -20.95 11.04 -11.32
C GLU A 342 -20.85 11.20 -9.80
N ARG A 343 -21.46 12.25 -9.25
CA ARG A 343 -21.61 12.41 -7.80
C ARG A 343 -22.40 11.27 -7.18
N GLU A 344 -23.50 10.87 -7.82
CA GLU A 344 -24.31 9.71 -7.39
C GLU A 344 -23.49 8.42 -7.39
N ARG A 345 -22.70 8.16 -8.45
CA ARG A 345 -21.81 7.00 -8.52
C ARG A 345 -20.71 7.00 -7.46
N MET A 346 -20.15 8.17 -7.17
CA MET A 346 -19.17 8.32 -6.08
C MET A 346 -19.79 8.01 -4.71
N LEU A 347 -20.99 8.55 -4.44
CA LEU A 347 -21.70 8.27 -3.20
C LEU A 347 -22.14 6.81 -3.10
N GLU A 348 -22.58 6.19 -4.21
CA GLU A 348 -22.88 4.76 -4.29
C GLU A 348 -21.64 3.94 -3.92
N PHE A 349 -20.47 4.27 -4.49
CA PHE A 349 -19.21 3.59 -4.18
C PHE A 349 -18.83 3.70 -2.69
N PHE A 350 -18.98 4.88 -2.07
CA PHE A 350 -18.69 5.04 -0.64
C PHE A 350 -19.66 4.24 0.24
N THR A 351 -20.96 4.24 -0.09
CA THR A 351 -21.95 3.42 0.60
C THR A 351 -21.64 1.93 0.44
N ASP A 352 -21.33 1.48 -0.77
CA ASP A 352 -20.94 0.10 -1.06
C ASP A 352 -19.74 -0.35 -0.22
N CYS A 353 -18.73 0.50 -0.04
CA CYS A 353 -17.57 0.20 0.81
C CYS A 353 -17.97 0.08 2.28
N ARG A 354 -18.79 1.01 2.80
CA ARG A 354 -19.24 1.00 4.20
C ARG A 354 -20.09 -0.22 4.54
N GLU A 355 -20.95 -0.63 3.62
CA GLU A 355 -21.75 -1.85 3.77
C GLU A 355 -20.86 -3.10 3.73
N HIS A 356 -19.84 -3.11 2.86
CA HIS A 356 -18.95 -4.27 2.68
C HIS A 356 -17.92 -4.44 3.80
N LEU A 357 -17.55 -3.34 4.47
CA LEU A 357 -16.53 -3.29 5.53
C LEU A 357 -17.13 -3.00 6.91
N LEU A 358 -18.42 -3.33 7.07
CA LEU A 358 -19.16 -3.11 8.31
C LEU A 358 -18.42 -3.74 9.51
N GLY A 359 -18.21 -2.94 10.55
CA GLY A 359 -17.53 -3.37 11.77
C GLY A 359 -16.04 -3.05 11.83
N ILE A 360 -15.44 -2.58 10.73
CA ILE A 360 -14.09 -1.99 10.74
C ILE A 360 -14.21 -0.46 10.65
N PRO A 361 -13.57 0.31 11.55
CA PRO A 361 -13.66 1.78 11.54
C PRO A 361 -13.20 2.42 10.22
N GLU A 362 -14.00 3.34 9.69
CA GLU A 362 -13.59 4.24 8.61
C GLU A 362 -12.82 5.42 9.22
N ALA A 363 -11.58 5.64 8.80
CA ALA A 363 -10.75 6.74 9.25
C ALA A 363 -11.29 8.08 8.72
N VAL A 364 -11.59 9.01 9.64
CA VAL A 364 -12.07 10.35 9.32
C VAL A 364 -10.88 11.32 9.32
N TYR A 365 -10.57 11.87 8.15
CA TYR A 365 -9.52 12.89 8.00
C TYR A 365 -10.13 14.28 7.94
N SER A 366 -9.69 15.20 8.81
CA SER A 366 -10.02 16.62 8.67
C SER A 366 -9.08 17.27 7.67
N GLN A 367 -9.62 17.71 6.53
CA GLN A 367 -8.86 18.50 5.56
C GLN A 367 -8.85 19.96 6.00
N THR A 368 -8.02 20.31 6.98
CA THR A 368 -7.72 21.72 7.24
C THR A 368 -6.77 22.22 6.15
N SER A 369 -7.35 22.80 5.10
CA SER A 369 -6.73 23.43 3.92
C SER A 369 -6.36 22.50 2.75
N LEU A 370 -7.28 22.40 1.79
CA LEU A 370 -6.93 22.04 0.42
C LEU A 370 -5.97 23.10 -0.16
N PRO A 371 -4.88 22.71 -0.85
CA PRO A 371 -4.14 23.67 -1.66
C PRO A 371 -5.09 24.22 -2.72
N ALA A 372 -5.15 25.55 -2.86
CA ALA A 372 -5.78 26.16 -4.03
C ALA A 372 -5.20 25.48 -5.27
N ALA A 373 -6.06 24.84 -6.07
CA ALA A 373 -5.65 24.23 -7.32
C ALA A 373 -4.79 25.25 -8.06
N ALA A 374 -3.58 24.85 -8.43
CA ALA A 374 -2.71 25.69 -9.24
C ALA A 374 -3.49 26.10 -10.50
N SER A 375 -4.07 27.29 -10.48
CA SER A 375 -4.56 27.96 -11.68
C SER A 375 -3.31 28.34 -12.45
N GLY A 376 -2.88 27.47 -13.35
CA GLY A 376 -1.62 27.62 -14.05
C GLY A 376 -1.66 26.94 -15.40
N HIS A 377 -2.08 27.75 -16.38
CA HIS A 377 -1.54 27.89 -17.73
C HIS A 377 -1.40 26.68 -18.65
#